data_AF-A0A558FIV0-F1
#
_entry.id   AF-A0A558FIV0-F1
#
_cell.length_a   1.000
_cell.length_b   1.000
_cell.length_c   1.000
_cell.angle_alpha   90.00
_cell.angle_beta   90.00
_cell.angle_gamma   90.00
#
_symmetry.space_group_name_H-M   'P 1'
#
loop_
_entity.id
_entity.type
_entity.pdbx_description
1 polymer ?
#
loop_
_entity_poly.entity_id
_entity_poly.type
_entity_poly.pdbx_seq_one_letter_code
_entity_poly.pdbx_strand_id
1 'polypeptide(L)'
;MGGGGNDGVDVFSQDWDNLIILDACRADAFEDIVVPELEGNYSTVESKGSATVEWIEQNFTGKTLNDVVYVSANGWLHRISDRIGAEIHAADWLYTSEYRNEMGTVSPKAVTKRALKFASDHPNKLNTDVRPPHEGLQPPIAW
;
A
#
# COMPACT_ATOMS: atom_id res chain seq x y z
N MET A 1 26.78 -10.90 -2.43
CA MET A 1 27.14 -10.46 -1.06
C MET A 1 25.87 -9.98 -0.38
N GLY A 2 25.54 -10.51 0.80
CA GLY A 2 24.59 -9.90 1.75
C GLY A 2 23.10 -10.20 1.60
N GLY A 3 22.69 -11.46 1.76
CA GLY A 3 21.30 -11.81 2.07
C GLY A 3 21.03 -11.59 3.56
N GLY A 4 20.68 -10.37 3.95
CA GLY A 4 20.04 -10.10 5.23
C GLY A 4 18.55 -10.00 4.97
N GLY A 5 17.84 -11.12 5.06
CA GLY A 5 16.38 -11.08 5.04
C GLY A 5 15.93 -10.42 6.33
N ASN A 6 15.19 -9.32 6.24
CA ASN A 6 14.46 -8.80 7.38
C ASN A 6 13.42 -9.85 7.79
N ASP A 7 13.38 -10.25 9.06
CA ASP A 7 12.42 -11.21 9.63
C ASP A 7 10.97 -10.64 9.72
N GLY A 8 10.73 -9.47 9.13
CA GLY A 8 9.42 -8.85 9.05
C GLY A 8 8.42 -9.67 8.23
N VAL A 9 7.14 -9.31 8.37
CA VAL A 9 6.04 -10.03 7.73
C VAL A 9 6.17 -10.06 6.19
N ASP A 10 6.04 -11.25 5.60
CA ASP A 10 5.83 -11.37 4.15
C ASP A 10 4.36 -11.14 3.86
N VAL A 11 4.01 -9.95 3.37
CA VAL A 11 2.61 -9.57 3.16
C VAL A 11 1.91 -10.45 2.14
N PHE A 12 2.63 -11.05 1.19
CA PHE A 12 2.06 -11.94 0.17
C PHE A 12 1.92 -13.39 0.62
N SER A 13 2.41 -13.73 1.82
CA SER A 13 2.18 -15.05 2.43
C SER A 13 0.89 -15.13 3.26
N GLN A 14 0.27 -13.98 3.51
CA GLN A 14 -0.95 -13.86 4.31
C GLN A 14 -2.20 -13.92 3.41
N ASP A 15 -3.33 -14.31 3.98
CA ASP A 15 -4.61 -14.45 3.28
C ASP A 15 -5.41 -13.15 3.36
N TRP A 16 -5.17 -12.23 2.42
CA TRP A 16 -5.83 -10.94 2.37
C TRP A 16 -6.90 -10.91 1.27
N ASP A 17 -8.09 -10.41 1.59
CA ASP A 17 -9.02 -9.91 0.56
C ASP A 17 -8.56 -8.56 0.00
N ASN A 18 -8.09 -7.67 0.89
CA ASN A 18 -7.57 -6.34 0.58
C ASN A 18 -6.42 -5.98 1.52
N LEU A 19 -5.36 -5.35 1.00
CA LEU A 19 -4.22 -4.85 1.76
C LEU A 19 -4.14 -3.33 1.65
N ILE A 20 -4.34 -2.60 2.74
CA ILE A 20 -4.24 -1.13 2.74
C ILE A 20 -2.98 -0.73 3.50
N ILE A 21 -2.11 0.03 2.86
CA ILE A 21 -0.84 0.52 3.40
C ILE A 21 -0.90 2.03 3.52
N LEU A 22 -0.81 2.50 4.76
CA LEU A 22 -0.71 3.91 5.08
C LEU A 22 0.76 4.23 5.32
N ASP A 23 1.44 4.84 4.33
CA ASP A 23 2.84 5.22 4.47
C ASP A 23 3.00 6.16 5.68
N ALA A 24 4.09 5.99 6.45
CA ALA A 24 4.43 6.82 7.62
C ALA A 24 3.29 7.02 8.65
N CYS A 25 2.37 6.06 8.74
CA CYS A 25 1.39 5.98 9.83
C CYS A 25 2.08 5.41 11.09
N ARG A 26 2.15 6.21 12.16
CA ARG A 26 2.66 5.72 13.43
C ARG A 26 1.64 4.79 14.08
N ALA A 27 2.11 3.65 14.56
CA ALA A 27 1.26 2.65 15.19
C ALA A 27 0.53 3.19 16.43
N ASP A 28 1.20 4.00 17.25
CA ASP A 28 0.61 4.59 18.46
C ASP A 28 -0.53 5.56 18.15
N ALA A 29 -0.36 6.45 17.17
CA ALA A 29 -1.41 7.35 16.72
C ALA A 29 -2.60 6.60 16.10
N PHE A 30 -2.34 5.50 15.38
CA PHE A 30 -3.39 4.65 14.84
C PHE A 30 -4.16 3.93 15.96
N GLU A 31 -3.44 3.41 16.96
CA GLU A 31 -4.02 2.76 18.13
C GLU A 31 -4.91 3.73 18.91
N ASP A 32 -4.46 4.95 19.15
CA ASP A 32 -5.24 5.94 19.90
C ASP A 32 -6.49 6.43 19.17
N ILE A 33 -6.43 6.58 17.84
CA ILE A 33 -7.47 7.24 17.04
C ILE A 33 -8.43 6.24 16.40
N VAL A 34 -7.93 5.13 15.87
CA VAL A 34 -8.69 4.22 15.00
C VAL A 34 -9.16 2.97 15.73
N VAL A 35 -8.32 2.38 16.59
CA VAL A 35 -8.67 1.13 17.29
C VAL A 35 -9.93 1.23 18.16
N PRO A 36 -10.25 2.35 18.84
CA PRO A 36 -11.49 2.48 19.59
C PRO A 36 -12.76 2.35 18.74
N GLU A 37 -12.68 2.65 17.44
CA GLU A 37 -13.78 2.59 16.48
C GLU A 37 -13.68 1.37 15.54
N LEU A 38 -12.64 0.53 15.69
CA LEU A 38 -12.38 -0.58 14.78
C LEU A 38 -13.26 -1.78 15.12
N GLU A 39 -14.10 -2.18 14.16
CA GLU A 39 -14.80 -3.47 14.21
C GLU A 39 -13.84 -4.59 13.78
N GLY A 40 -13.02 -5.10 14.71
CA GLY A 40 -12.08 -6.18 14.41
C GLY A 40 -10.96 -6.36 15.44
N ASN A 41 -9.93 -7.11 15.03
CA ASN A 41 -8.71 -7.27 15.83
C ASN A 41 -7.63 -6.31 15.36
N TYR A 42 -6.90 -5.74 16.31
CA TYR A 42 -5.72 -4.95 16.07
C TYR A 42 -4.48 -5.73 16.52
N SER A 43 -3.42 -5.68 15.71
CA SER A 43 -2.12 -6.24 16.05
C SER A 43 -1.00 -5.48 15.33
N THR A 44 0.14 -5.33 15.97
CA THR A 44 1.35 -4.76 15.37
C THR A 44 2.29 -5.87 14.89
N VAL A 45 2.85 -5.72 13.70
CA VAL A 45 3.85 -6.62 13.13
C VAL A 45 5.07 -5.82 12.66
N GLU A 46 6.24 -6.46 12.65
CA GLU A 46 7.43 -5.84 12.08
C GLU A 46 7.37 -5.85 10.56
N SER A 47 7.60 -4.69 9.96
CA SER A 47 7.70 -4.51 8.51
C SER A 47 9.05 -5.01 7.99
N LYS A 48 9.08 -5.56 6.77
CA LYS A 48 10.35 -5.91 6.09
C LYS A 48 11.19 -4.71 5.64
N GLY A 49 10.69 -3.50 5.81
CA GLY A 49 11.43 -2.28 5.47
C GLY A 49 10.91 -1.08 6.25
N SER A 50 11.84 -0.19 6.58
CA SER A 50 11.57 1.08 7.27
C SER A 50 11.19 2.21 6.30
N ALA A 51 11.69 2.13 5.07
CA ALA A 51 11.39 3.04 3.98
C ALA A 51 10.66 2.31 2.85
N THR A 52 9.81 3.04 2.10
CA THR A 52 9.00 2.45 1.02
C THR A 52 9.83 1.69 -0.02
N VAL A 53 11.01 2.21 -0.41
CA VAL A 53 11.89 1.54 -1.39
C VAL A 53 12.38 0.20 -0.85
N GLU A 54 12.87 0.18 0.38
CA GLU A 54 13.32 -1.04 1.06
C GLU A 54 12.16 -2.03 1.21
N TRP A 55 10.98 -1.56 1.63
CA TRP A 55 9.79 -2.40 1.75
C TRP A 55 9.40 -3.05 0.43
N ILE A 56 9.45 -2.31 -0.69
CA ILE A 56 9.15 -2.85 -2.02
C ILE A 56 10.20 -3.88 -2.42
N GLU A 57 11.49 -3.59 -2.28
CA GLU A 57 12.56 -4.55 -2.61
C GLU A 57 12.37 -5.85 -1.81
N GLN A 58 12.12 -5.76 -0.51
CA GLN A 58 12.00 -6.93 0.35
C GLN A 58 10.72 -7.75 0.15
N ASN A 59 9.64 -7.15 -0.37
CA ASN A 59 8.38 -7.85 -0.61
C ASN A 59 8.16 -8.30 -2.06
N PHE A 60 8.74 -7.61 -3.05
CA PHE A 60 8.43 -7.84 -4.47
C PHE A 60 9.59 -8.44 -5.27
N THR A 61 10.83 -8.41 -4.79
CA THR A 61 11.99 -8.89 -5.58
C THR A 61 11.79 -10.33 -6.05
N GLY A 62 11.87 -10.52 -7.37
CA GLY A 62 11.75 -11.82 -8.04
C GLY A 62 10.37 -12.46 -7.95
N LYS A 63 9.31 -11.72 -7.59
CA LYS A 63 7.95 -12.24 -7.48
C LYS A 63 7.12 -11.94 -8.74
N THR A 64 6.37 -12.94 -9.19
CA THR A 64 5.31 -12.78 -10.19
C THR A 64 3.96 -12.97 -9.49
N LEU A 65 3.21 -11.88 -9.32
CA LEU A 65 1.98 -11.78 -8.54
C LEU A 65 0.77 -11.56 -9.46
N ASN A 66 0.34 -12.62 -10.14
CA ASN A 66 -0.72 -12.60 -11.16
C ASN A 66 -2.15 -12.37 -10.60
N ASP A 67 -2.28 -12.31 -9.29
CA ASP A 67 -3.49 -12.07 -8.52
C ASP A 67 -3.50 -10.72 -7.81
N VAL A 68 -2.44 -9.93 -7.91
CA VAL A 68 -2.29 -8.64 -7.22
C VAL A 68 -2.61 -7.48 -8.16
N VAL A 69 -3.54 -6.63 -7.73
CA VAL A 69 -3.81 -5.32 -8.33
C VAL A 69 -3.33 -4.21 -7.39
N TYR A 70 -2.60 -3.23 -7.92
CA TYR A 70 -1.86 -2.27 -7.11
C TYR A 70 -2.21 -0.83 -7.44
N VAL A 71 -2.71 -0.08 -6.46
CA VAL A 71 -3.01 1.35 -6.59
C VAL A 71 -2.03 2.14 -5.74
N SER A 72 -1.34 3.12 -6.33
CA SER A 72 -0.30 3.87 -5.61
C SER A 72 -0.16 5.32 -6.02
N ALA A 73 -0.05 6.17 -5.00
CA ALA A 73 0.19 7.61 -5.14
C ALA A 73 1.68 8.03 -5.05
N ASN A 74 2.61 7.13 -4.70
CA ASN A 74 4.05 7.44 -4.61
C ASN A 74 4.86 6.98 -5.83
N GLY A 75 4.38 5.94 -6.54
CA GLY A 75 4.97 5.44 -7.77
C GLY A 75 6.28 4.67 -7.63
N TRP A 76 6.71 4.33 -6.41
CA TRP A 76 8.01 3.67 -6.21
C TRP A 76 8.06 2.29 -6.88
N LEU A 77 7.02 1.48 -6.74
CA LEU A 77 6.98 0.14 -7.35
C LEU A 77 7.13 0.22 -8.87
N HIS A 78 6.43 1.16 -9.51
CA HIS A 78 6.55 1.39 -10.96
C HIS A 78 7.97 1.77 -11.39
N ARG A 79 8.73 2.47 -10.56
CA ARG A 79 10.10 2.91 -10.90
C ARG A 79 11.13 1.80 -10.78
N ILE A 80 10.89 0.80 -9.93
CA ILE A 80 11.90 -0.20 -9.59
C ILE A 80 11.51 -1.63 -9.96
N SER A 81 10.28 -1.87 -10.41
CA SER A 81 9.76 -3.20 -10.78
C SER A 81 10.70 -3.97 -11.70
N ASP A 82 11.18 -3.32 -12.77
CA ASP A 82 12.07 -3.95 -13.76
C ASP A 82 13.42 -4.32 -13.15
N ARG A 83 13.95 -3.45 -12.28
CA ARG A 83 15.24 -3.66 -11.61
C ARG A 83 15.17 -4.83 -10.63
N ILE A 84 14.03 -5.03 -9.98
CA ILE A 84 13.85 -6.08 -8.97
C ILE A 84 13.20 -7.35 -9.53
N GLY A 85 12.84 -7.37 -10.82
CA GLY A 85 12.13 -8.48 -11.46
C GLY A 85 10.77 -8.76 -10.83
N ALA A 86 10.01 -7.70 -10.52
CA ALA A 86 8.66 -7.81 -9.97
C ALA A 86 7.61 -7.66 -11.07
N GLU A 87 6.67 -8.59 -11.10
CA GLU A 87 5.52 -8.57 -12.00
C GLU A 87 4.24 -8.62 -11.18
N ILE A 88 3.26 -7.79 -11.53
CA ILE A 88 1.93 -7.74 -10.91
C ILE A 88 0.86 -7.81 -12.00
N HIS A 89 -0.35 -8.22 -11.64
CA HIS A 89 -1.44 -8.37 -12.62
C HIS A 89 -1.81 -7.05 -13.30
N ALA A 90 -2.03 -6.01 -12.49
CA ALA A 90 -2.39 -4.68 -12.99
C ALA A 90 -2.05 -3.61 -11.95
N ALA A 91 -1.87 -2.36 -12.40
CA ALA A 91 -1.68 -1.24 -11.51
C ALA A 91 -2.35 0.05 -11.98
N ASP A 92 -2.72 0.89 -11.01
CA ASP A 92 -3.20 2.26 -11.22
C ASP A 92 -2.26 3.25 -10.52
N TRP A 93 -1.52 4.00 -11.33
CA TRP A 93 -0.43 4.87 -10.89
C TRP A 93 -0.91 6.31 -10.73
N LEU A 94 -1.26 6.71 -9.52
CA LEU A 94 -1.88 8.01 -9.24
C LEU A 94 -0.88 9.14 -9.00
N TYR A 95 0.42 8.88 -9.08
CA TYR A 95 1.45 9.88 -8.81
C TYR A 95 1.67 10.89 -9.96
N THR A 96 0.90 10.78 -11.05
CA THR A 96 0.93 11.70 -12.20
C THR A 96 0.38 13.07 -11.82
N SER A 97 0.67 14.10 -12.63
CA SER A 97 0.24 15.49 -12.36
C SER A 97 -1.29 15.65 -12.33
N GLU A 98 -2.05 14.78 -12.99
CA GLU A 98 -3.51 14.86 -13.09
C GLU A 98 -4.23 14.61 -11.76
N TYR A 99 -3.61 13.86 -10.84
CA TYR A 99 -4.19 13.53 -9.53
C TYR A 99 -3.61 14.37 -8.38
N ARG A 100 -2.61 15.21 -8.67
CA ARG A 100 -1.97 16.06 -7.66
C ARG A 100 -2.78 17.33 -7.44
N ASN A 101 -3.00 17.66 -6.17
CA ASN A 101 -3.52 18.95 -5.75
C ASN A 101 -2.44 20.06 -5.86
N GLU A 102 -2.80 21.29 -5.50
CA GLU A 102 -1.88 22.45 -5.51
C GLU A 102 -0.64 22.27 -4.62
N MET A 103 -0.73 21.38 -3.62
CA MET A 103 0.39 21.01 -2.75
C MET A 103 1.28 19.89 -3.34
N GLY A 104 0.97 19.43 -4.56
CA GLY A 104 1.71 18.37 -5.22
C GLY A 104 1.42 16.98 -4.64
N THR A 105 0.33 16.79 -3.91
CA THR A 105 -0.04 15.51 -3.25
C THR A 105 -1.32 14.92 -3.85
N VAL A 106 -1.49 13.60 -3.76
CA VAL A 106 -2.73 12.94 -4.18
C VAL A 106 -3.65 12.84 -2.97
N SER A 107 -4.87 13.37 -3.07
CA SER A 107 -5.80 13.34 -1.94
C SER A 107 -6.21 11.91 -1.57
N PRO A 108 -6.35 11.57 -0.26
CA PRO A 108 -6.83 10.26 0.19
C PRO A 108 -8.18 9.87 -0.44
N LYS A 109 -9.05 10.85 -0.68
CA LYS A 109 -10.34 10.64 -1.35
C LYS A 109 -10.17 10.18 -2.80
N ALA A 110 -9.23 10.76 -3.54
CA ALA A 110 -8.94 10.33 -4.91
C ALA A 110 -8.38 8.90 -4.91
N VAL A 111 -7.44 8.58 -4.02
CA VAL A 111 -6.87 7.23 -3.92
C VAL A 111 -7.96 6.21 -3.58
N THR A 112 -8.79 6.48 -2.56
CA THR A 112 -9.91 5.61 -2.17
C THR A 112 -10.86 5.36 -3.34
N LYS A 113 -11.26 6.42 -4.05
CA LYS A 113 -12.19 6.30 -5.19
C LYS A 113 -11.60 5.44 -6.31
N ARG A 114 -10.30 5.59 -6.59
CA ARG A 114 -9.60 4.81 -7.61
C ARG A 114 -9.41 3.36 -7.18
N ALA A 115 -9.01 3.11 -5.94
CA ALA A 115 -8.91 1.78 -5.36
C ALA A 115 -10.24 1.02 -5.43
N LEU A 116 -11.36 1.64 -5.08
CA LEU A 116 -12.68 1.01 -5.17
C LEU A 116 -13.08 0.69 -6.61
N LYS A 117 -12.85 1.63 -7.54
CA LYS A 117 -13.10 1.38 -8.96
C LYS A 117 -12.24 0.22 -9.47
N PHE A 118 -10.95 0.23 -9.14
CA PHE A 118 -10.00 -0.74 -9.64
C PHE A 118 -10.26 -2.15 -9.10
N ALA A 119 -10.65 -2.26 -7.82
CA ALA A 119 -11.11 -3.50 -7.22
C ALA A 119 -12.39 -4.02 -7.89
N SER A 120 -13.35 -3.15 -8.20
CA SER A 120 -14.57 -3.53 -8.92
C SER A 120 -14.30 -4.04 -10.34
N ASP A 121 -13.30 -3.49 -11.02
CA ASP A 121 -12.90 -3.92 -12.37
C ASP A 121 -12.11 -5.26 -12.35
N HIS A 122 -11.57 -5.64 -11.18
CA HIS A 122 -10.75 -6.84 -10.99
C HIS A 122 -11.26 -7.69 -9.81
N PRO A 123 -12.46 -8.31 -9.93
CA PRO A 123 -13.01 -9.12 -8.86
C PRO A 123 -12.10 -10.33 -8.56
N ASN A 124 -11.97 -10.68 -7.27
CA ASN A 124 -11.13 -11.78 -6.76
C ASN A 124 -9.61 -11.56 -6.92
N LYS A 125 -9.17 -10.30 -6.91
CA LYS A 125 -7.75 -9.94 -6.90
C LYS A 125 -7.41 -9.20 -5.61
N LEU A 126 -6.21 -9.44 -5.08
CA LEU A 126 -5.72 -8.73 -3.90
C LEU A 126 -5.48 -7.26 -4.28
N ASN A 127 -6.29 -6.37 -3.72
CA ASN A 127 -6.15 -4.93 -3.91
C ASN A 127 -5.17 -4.35 -2.89
N THR A 128 -4.08 -3.75 -3.37
CA THR A 128 -3.10 -3.05 -2.53
C THR A 128 -3.19 -1.55 -2.74
N ASP A 129 -3.51 -0.78 -1.69
CA ASP A 129 -3.60 0.69 -1.73
C ASP A 129 -2.48 1.32 -0.90
N VAL A 130 -1.59 2.11 -1.52
CA VAL A 130 -0.56 2.88 -0.82
C VAL A 130 -0.87 4.38 -0.81
N ARG A 131 -1.07 4.92 0.40
CA ARG A 131 -1.38 6.33 0.65
C ARG A 131 -0.24 7.08 1.35
N PRO A 132 0.26 8.20 0.79
CA PRO A 132 1.17 9.08 1.50
C PRO A 132 0.43 9.86 2.61
N PRO A 133 1.02 10.05 3.80
CA PRO A 133 0.36 10.65 4.97
C PRO A 133 0.37 12.18 4.99
N HIS A 134 0.81 12.82 3.90
CA HIS A 134 1.05 14.27 3.90
C HIS A 134 -0.23 15.12 3.97
N GLU A 135 -1.40 14.52 3.77
CA GLU A 135 -2.68 15.06 4.26
C GLU A 135 -3.09 14.22 5.48
N GLY A 136 -3.14 14.85 6.66
CA GLY A 136 -3.39 14.17 7.93
C GLY A 136 -4.61 13.24 7.90
N LEU A 137 -4.56 12.21 8.76
CA LEU A 137 -5.61 11.19 8.95
C LEU A 137 -7.00 11.83 8.88
N GLN A 138 -7.66 11.65 7.73
CA GLN A 138 -9.07 11.99 7.60
C GLN A 138 -9.87 10.98 8.42
N PRO A 139 -10.99 11.39 9.04
CA PRO A 139 -11.85 10.44 9.75
C PRO A 139 -12.19 9.26 8.85
N PRO A 140 -12.39 8.05 9.43
CA PRO A 140 -12.72 6.87 8.65
C PRO A 140 -13.90 7.21 7.74
N ILE A 141 -13.70 6.99 6.44
CA ILE A 141 -14.78 7.07 5.47
C ILE A 141 -15.70 5.91 5.85
N ALA A 142 -16.87 6.23 6.40
CA ALA A 142 -17.88 5.23 6.72
C ALA A 142 -18.18 4.41 5.45
N TRP A 143 -17.99 3.10 5.59
CA TRP A 143 -18.26 2.08 4.57
C TRP A 143 -19.76 1.77 4.51
#